data_AF-A0A6J0ZK44-F1
#
_entry.id   AF-A0A6J0ZK44-F1
#
_cell.length_a   1.000
_cell.length_b   1.000
_cell.length_c   1.000
_cell.angle_alpha   90.00
_cell.angle_beta   90.00
_cell.angle_gamma   90.00
#
_symmetry.space_group_name_H-M   'P 1'
#
loop_
_entity.id
_entity.type
_entity.pdbx_description
1 polymer ?
#
loop_
_entity_poly.entity_id
_entity_poly.type
_entity_poly.pdbx_seq_one_letter_code
_entity_poly.pdbx_strand_id
1 'polypeptide(L)'
;MHYAVHTASTPTIKLLLLYNVDINLQDNDGWTPLHLAVQARRTDIVKLLLIRGADKMLKSKDGLTPLDLCLYSGQDTRTYELIKLLKQLPKP
;
A
#
# COMPACT_ATOMS: atom_id res chain seq x y z
N MET A 1 -4.41 18.86 24.07
CA MET A 1 -4.69 17.50 24.58
C MET A 1 -4.45 16.50 23.45
N HIS A 2 -3.44 15.64 23.63
CA HIS A 2 -2.89 14.71 22.65
C HIS A 2 -3.66 13.38 22.64
N TYR A 3 -4.77 13.29 21.89
CA TYR A 3 -5.58 12.06 21.83
C TYR A 3 -5.99 11.64 20.40
N ALA A 4 -5.10 11.83 19.42
CA ALA A 4 -5.26 11.24 18.08
C ALA A 4 -4.27 10.09 17.81
N VAL A 5 -3.69 9.51 18.86
CA VAL A 5 -2.61 8.50 18.77
C VAL A 5 -3.13 7.06 18.58
N HIS A 6 -4.45 6.81 18.60
CA HIS A 6 -4.96 5.42 18.50
C HIS A 6 -6.13 5.16 17.56
N THR A 7 -6.57 6.11 16.74
CA THR A 7 -7.69 5.86 15.83
C THR A 7 -7.29 6.05 14.37
N ALA A 8 -7.09 4.91 13.73
CA ALA A 8 -7.36 4.71 12.31
C ALA A 8 -6.52 5.56 11.34
N SER A 9 -5.47 4.95 10.81
CA SER A 9 -4.80 5.27 9.53
C SER A 9 -5.74 5.14 8.30
N THR A 10 -6.96 5.66 8.41
CA THR A 10 -8.00 5.58 7.40
C THR A 10 -8.17 6.89 6.63
N PRO A 11 -8.15 8.08 7.28
CA PRO A 11 -8.29 9.35 6.59
C PRO A 11 -7.07 9.71 5.75
N THR A 12 -5.84 9.43 6.20
CA THR A 12 -4.62 9.95 5.56
C THR A 12 -4.43 9.41 4.15
N ILE A 13 -4.63 8.10 3.93
CA ILE A 13 -4.47 7.52 2.58
C ILE A 13 -5.64 7.91 1.66
N LYS A 14 -6.86 8.04 2.19
CA LYS A 14 -8.00 8.57 1.40
C LYS A 14 -7.80 10.04 1.04
N LEU A 15 -7.23 10.84 1.93
CA LEU A 15 -6.87 12.24 1.69
C LEU A 15 -5.72 12.35 0.67
N LEU A 16 -4.68 11.52 0.76
CA LEU A 16 -3.61 11.44 -0.24
C LEU A 16 -4.13 11.07 -1.64
N LEU A 17 -5.19 10.26 -1.73
CA LEU A 17 -5.85 9.91 -2.99
C LEU A 17 -6.82 10.99 -3.51
N LEU A 18 -7.18 11.98 -2.69
CA LEU A 18 -8.10 13.07 -3.06
C LEU A 18 -7.36 14.28 -3.61
N TYR A 19 -6.12 14.50 -3.17
CA TYR A 19 -5.21 15.45 -3.80
C TYR A 19 -4.58 14.78 -5.02
N ASN A 20 -4.27 15.54 -6.08
CA ASN A 20 -3.59 15.11 -7.32
C ASN A 20 -2.15 14.57 -7.09
N VAL A 21 -1.95 13.79 -6.04
CA VAL A 21 -0.67 13.20 -5.68
C VAL A 21 -0.37 12.09 -6.68
N ASP A 22 0.86 12.10 -7.17
CA ASP A 22 1.38 10.99 -7.98
C ASP A 22 1.25 9.69 -7.19
N ILE A 23 0.53 8.73 -7.77
CA ILE A 23 0.22 7.44 -7.17
C ILE A 23 1.47 6.59 -6.90
N ASN A 24 2.58 6.93 -7.57
CA ASN A 24 3.88 6.29 -7.47
C ASN A 24 4.88 7.12 -6.66
N LEU A 25 4.45 8.25 -6.09
CA LEU A 25 5.31 9.09 -5.26
C LEU A 25 5.90 8.27 -4.11
N GLN A 26 7.22 8.31 -3.97
CA GLN A 26 7.91 7.68 -2.87
C GLN A 26 8.15 8.69 -1.75
N ASP A 27 7.92 8.28 -0.51
CA ASP A 27 8.30 9.06 0.66
C ASP A 27 9.82 8.95 0.93
N ASN A 28 10.25 9.52 2.06
CA ASN A 28 11.66 9.51 2.46
C ASN A 28 12.21 8.10 2.71
N ASP A 29 11.38 7.07 2.84
CA ASP A 29 11.80 5.67 3.01
C ASP A 29 11.67 4.87 1.71
N GLY A 30 11.32 5.54 0.61
CA GLY A 30 11.09 4.90 -0.68
C GLY A 30 9.70 4.26 -0.78
N TRP A 31 8.81 4.52 0.17
CA TRP A 31 7.50 3.87 0.20
C TRP A 31 6.51 4.63 -0.66
N THR A 32 5.82 3.88 -1.50
CA THR A 32 4.69 4.39 -2.29
C THR A 32 3.39 4.29 -1.49
N PRO A 33 2.32 4.99 -1.90
CA PRO A 33 0.97 4.77 -1.38
C PRO A 33 0.56 3.30 -1.35
N LEU A 34 1.05 2.49 -2.30
CA LEU A 34 0.78 1.05 -2.35
C LEU A 34 1.51 0.27 -1.25
N HIS A 35 2.75 0.63 -0.89
CA HIS A 35 3.46 0.05 0.25
C HIS A 35 2.70 0.32 1.56
N LEU A 36 2.29 1.58 1.76
CA LEU A 36 1.52 2.00 2.94
C LEU A 36 0.17 1.27 3.04
N ALA A 37 -0.54 1.12 1.91
CA ALA A 37 -1.82 0.41 1.87
C ALA A 37 -1.67 -1.08 2.20
N VAL A 38 -0.60 -1.71 1.72
CA VAL A 38 -0.26 -3.10 2.04
C VAL A 38 0.11 -3.24 3.53
N GLN A 39 0.97 -2.38 4.05
CA GLN A 39 1.38 -2.43 5.45
C GLN A 39 0.17 -2.23 6.39
N ALA A 40 -0.75 -1.33 6.03
CA ALA A 40 -2.00 -1.11 6.74
C ALA A 40 -3.04 -2.25 6.57
N ARG A 41 -2.72 -3.28 5.76
CA ARG A 41 -3.59 -4.42 5.41
C ARG A 41 -4.96 -4.01 4.86
N ARG A 42 -5.00 -2.90 4.10
CA ARG A 42 -6.22 -2.31 3.56
C ARG A 42 -6.45 -2.70 2.11
N THR A 43 -7.10 -3.85 1.91
CA THR A 43 -7.40 -4.41 0.59
C THR A 43 -8.28 -3.49 -0.28
N ASP A 44 -9.14 -2.68 0.34
CA ASP A 44 -9.96 -1.66 -0.32
C ASP A 44 -9.10 -0.61 -1.03
N ILE A 45 -8.06 -0.09 -0.36
CA ILE A 45 -7.14 0.87 -0.97
C ILE A 45 -6.26 0.18 -1.99
N VAL A 46 -5.71 -0.99 -1.68
CA VAL A 46 -4.82 -1.72 -2.59
C VAL A 46 -5.51 -1.94 -3.94
N LYS A 47 -6.78 -2.37 -3.95
CA LYS A 47 -7.59 -2.45 -5.17
C LYS A 47 -7.70 -1.12 -5.89
N LEU A 48 -8.05 -0.05 -5.17
CA LEU A 48 -8.21 1.28 -5.75
C LEU A 48 -6.91 1.79 -6.39
N LEU A 49 -5.78 1.61 -5.71
CA LEU A 49 -4.47 2.02 -6.20
C LEU A 49 -4.05 1.24 -7.45
N LEU A 50 -4.25 -0.08 -7.44
CA LEU A 50 -3.98 -0.92 -8.60
C LEU A 50 -4.85 -0.55 -9.81
N ILE A 51 -6.13 -0.26 -9.61
CA ILE A 51 -7.05 0.21 -10.68
C ILE A 51 -6.58 1.54 -11.27
N ARG A 52 -5.97 2.40 -10.45
CA ARG A 52 -5.41 3.68 -10.89
C ARG A 52 -4.00 3.60 -11.46
N GLY A 53 -3.45 2.39 -11.64
CA GLY A 53 -2.15 2.19 -12.26
C GLY A 53 -0.95 2.39 -11.34
N ALA A 54 -1.12 2.18 -10.02
CA ALA A 54 0.01 2.14 -9.10
C ALA A 54 1.01 1.06 -9.50
N ASP A 55 2.29 1.43 -9.56
CA ASP A 55 3.38 0.50 -9.84
C ASP A 55 3.72 -0.32 -8.60
N LYS A 56 3.30 -1.58 -8.65
CA LYS A 56 3.54 -2.61 -7.64
C LYS A 56 4.97 -3.17 -7.63
N MET A 57 5.88 -2.62 -8.42
CA MET A 57 7.25 -3.11 -8.59
C MET A 57 8.29 -2.12 -8.12
N LEU A 58 7.86 -0.89 -7.82
CA LEU A 58 8.67 0.07 -7.10
C LEU A 58 9.09 -0.55 -5.78
N LYS A 59 10.37 -0.37 -5.45
CA LYS A 59 10.99 -0.88 -4.25
C LYS A 59 11.17 0.25 -3.24
N SER A 60 10.96 -0.06 -1.97
CA SER A 60 11.42 0.79 -0.88
C SER A 60 12.94 0.91 -0.87
N LYS A 61 13.48 1.78 -0.02
CA LYS A 61 14.93 1.87 0.21
C LYS A 61 15.54 0.56 0.71
N ASP A 62 14.76 -0.26 1.41
CA ASP A 62 15.16 -1.60 1.84
C ASP A 62 15.13 -2.65 0.72
N GLY A 63 14.78 -2.23 -0.51
CA GLY A 63 14.70 -3.12 -1.67
C GLY A 63 13.43 -3.96 -1.72
N LEU A 64 12.45 -3.70 -0.85
CA LEU A 64 11.21 -4.46 -0.73
C LEU A 64 10.14 -3.91 -1.67
N THR A 65 9.47 -4.77 -2.42
CA THR A 65 8.25 -4.41 -3.14
C THR A 65 7.03 -4.48 -2.21
N PRO A 66 5.86 -3.92 -2.60
CA PRO A 66 4.63 -4.12 -1.86
C PRO A 66 4.28 -5.61 -1.68
N LEU A 67 4.65 -6.47 -2.64
CA LEU A 67 4.43 -7.91 -2.50
C LEU A 67 5.36 -8.54 -1.46
N ASP A 68 6.62 -8.12 -1.40
CA ASP A 68 7.57 -8.61 -0.40
C ASP A 68 7.13 -8.21 1.00
N LEU A 69 6.59 -7.00 1.18
CA LEU A 69 6.00 -6.57 2.45
C LEU A 69 4.87 -7.49 2.93
N CYS A 70 4.02 -7.99 2.04
CA CYS A 70 2.99 -8.97 2.40
C CYS A 70 3.61 -10.22 3.03
N LEU A 71 4.69 -10.74 2.43
CA LEU A 71 5.36 -11.96 2.89
C LEU A 71 6.08 -11.76 4.22
N TYR A 72 6.66 -10.58 4.43
CA TYR A 72 7.32 -10.22 5.69
C TYR A 72 6.33 -9.99 6.84
N SER A 73 5.13 -9.47 6.56
CA SER A 73 4.20 -9.04 7.60
C SER A 73 3.44 -10.16 8.32
N GLY A 74 3.64 -11.43 7.96
CA GLY A 74 3.06 -12.59 8.63
C GLY A 74 1.80 -13.14 7.96
N GLN A 75 1.62 -14.47 8.07
CA GLN A 75 0.59 -15.23 7.39
C GLN A 75 -0.77 -15.13 8.12
N ASP A 76 -1.55 -14.09 7.81
CA ASP A 76 -2.97 -14.08 8.11
C ASP A 76 -3.80 -14.23 6.82
N THR A 77 -5.09 -14.55 6.95
CA THR A 77 -6.00 -14.69 5.80
C THR A 77 -6.10 -13.41 4.98
N ARG A 78 -5.81 -12.24 5.58
CA ARG A 78 -5.82 -10.94 4.90
C ARG A 78 -4.59 -10.75 4.01
N THR A 79 -3.44 -11.28 4.42
CA THR A 79 -2.21 -11.36 3.61
C THR A 79 -2.44 -12.20 2.35
N TYR A 80 -3.23 -13.28 2.42
CA TYR A 80 -3.57 -14.08 1.23
C TYR A 80 -4.32 -13.27 0.16
N GLU A 81 -5.33 -12.49 0.56
CA GLU A 81 -6.06 -11.63 -0.36
C GLU A 81 -5.18 -10.51 -0.94
N LEU A 82 -4.29 -9.92 -0.15
CA LEU A 82 -3.32 -8.92 -0.64
C LEU A 82 -2.34 -9.51 -1.67
N ILE A 83 -1.78 -10.68 -1.38
CA ILE A 83 -0.91 -11.41 -2.30
C ILE A 83 -1.65 -11.71 -3.60
N LYS A 84 -2.91 -12.18 -3.49
CA LYS A 84 -3.75 -12.46 -4.65
C LYS A 84 -3.97 -11.21 -5.51
N LEU A 85 -4.32 -10.07 -4.91
CA LEU A 85 -4.51 -8.81 -5.64
C LEU A 85 -3.24 -8.32 -6.33
N LEU A 86 -2.10 -8.38 -5.64
CA LEU A 86 -0.81 -7.97 -6.20
C LEU A 86 -0.33 -8.94 -7.28
N LYS A 87 -0.65 -10.24 -7.18
CA LYS A 87 -0.34 -11.25 -8.21
C LYS A 87 -1.28 -11.23 -9.42
N GLN A 88 -2.55 -10.82 -9.26
CA GLN A 88 -3.60 -11.00 -10.29
C GLN A 88 -3.52 -10.07 -11.51
N LEU A 89 -2.62 -9.09 -11.55
CA LEU A 89 -2.41 -8.30 -12.77
C LEU A 89 -1.17 -8.81 -13.51
N PRO A 90 -1.32 -9.48 -14.67
CA PRO A 90 -0.20 -9.72 -15.56
C PRO A 90 0.28 -8.34 -16.03
N LYS A 91 1.60 -8.11 -15.96
CA LYS A 91 2.20 -6.97 -16.63
C LYS A 91 2.01 -7.09 -18.16
N PRO A 92 2.03 -5.96 -18.89
CA PRO A 92 1.98 -5.95 -20.35
C PRO A 92 3.07 -6.81 -20.98
#